data_AF-A0A523Z6Q7-F1
#
_entry.id   AF-A0A523Z6Q7-F1
#
_cell.length_a   1.000
_cell.length_b   1.000
_cell.length_c   1.000
_cell.angle_alpha   90.00
_cell.angle_beta   90.00
_cell.angle_gamma   90.00
#
_symmetry.space_group_name_H-M   'P 1'
#
loop_
_entity.id
_entity.type
_entity.pdbx_description
1 polymer ?
#
loop_
_entity_poly.entity_id
_entity_poly.type
_entity_poly.pdbx_seq_one_letter_code
_entity_poly.pdbx_strand_id
1 'polypeptide(L)' 'MQEKPPPSRPVPLYVVIARILIVSGMSFTTAAAIFFFLGGVWQVGLPALGLALLFLVLMFLVERAAE' A
#
# COMPACT_ATOMS: atom_id res chain seq x y z
N MET A 1 0.05 29.02 -27.28
CA MET A 1 -0.54 29.30 -25.95
C MET A 1 -0.22 28.11 -25.07
N GLN A 2 0.58 28.26 -24.01
CA GLN A 2 0.86 27.18 -23.06
C GLN A 2 -0.36 27.05 -22.14
N GLU A 3 -1.08 25.94 -22.27
CA GLU A 3 -2.19 25.59 -21.38
C GLU A 3 -1.60 25.34 -19.98
N LYS A 4 -1.86 26.27 -19.06
CA LYS A 4 -1.43 26.12 -17.66
C LYS A 4 -2.21 24.95 -17.08
N PRO A 5 -1.56 23.89 -16.57
CA PRO A 5 -2.28 22.76 -15.99
C PRO A 5 -3.18 23.28 -14.85
N PRO A 6 -4.39 22.72 -14.70
CA PRO A 6 -5.31 23.13 -13.66
C PRO A 6 -4.61 23.03 -12.29
N PRO A 7 -4.91 23.94 -11.34
CA PRO A 7 -4.28 23.92 -10.04
C PRO A 7 -4.55 22.58 -9.35
N SER A 8 -3.51 21.78 -9.13
CA SER A 8 -3.58 20.55 -8.35
C SER A 8 -4.15 20.90 -6.97
N ARG A 9 -5.28 20.29 -6.60
CA ARG A 9 -5.78 20.44 -5.23
C ARG A 9 -4.69 19.96 -4.27
N PRO A 10 -4.38 20.72 -3.20
CA PRO A 10 -3.40 20.28 -2.22
C PRO A 10 -3.80 18.90 -1.67
N VAL A 11 -2.95 17.90 -1.84
CA VAL A 11 -3.20 16.58 -1.26
C VAL A 11 -3.13 16.71 0.26
N PRO A 12 -4.15 16.27 1.02
CA PRO A 12 -4.12 16.40 2.46
C PRO A 12 -2.96 15.59 3.07
N LEU A 13 -2.27 16.15 4.07
CA LEU A 13 -1.09 15.52 4.69
C LEU A 13 -1.38 14.11 5.23
N TYR A 14 -2.58 13.88 5.78
CA TYR A 14 -2.96 12.55 6.30
C TYR A 14 -3.00 11.47 5.21
N VAL A 15 -3.35 11.82 3.96
CA VAL A 15 -3.34 10.89 2.82
C VAL A 15 -1.91 10.49 2.48
N VAL A 16 -0.98 11.46 2.50
CA VAL A 16 0.44 11.21 2.25
C VAL A 16 1.01 10.27 3.31
N ILE A 17 0.73 10.53 4.59
CA ILE A 17 1.16 9.67 5.70
C ILE A 17 0.58 8.25 5.53
N ALA A 18 -0.71 8.13 5.22
CA ALA A 18 -1.36 6.83 5.02
C ALA A 18 -0.69 6.04 3.88
N ARG A 19 -0.41 6.66 2.73
CA ARG A 19 0.29 6.02 1.59
C ARG A 19 1.66 5.50 1.99
N ILE A 20 2.46 6.30 2.72
CA ILE A 20 3.79 5.90 3.16
C ILE A 20 3.71 4.66 4.06
N LEU A 21 2.79 4.66 5.03
CA LEU A 21 2.60 3.54 5.95
C LEU A 21 2.14 2.28 5.21
N ILE A 22 1.19 2.42 4.29
CA ILE A 22 0.65 1.31 3.50
C ILE A 22 1.73 0.69 2.61
N VAL A 23 2.47 1.50 1.85
CA VAL A 23 3.52 1.01 0.94
C VAL A 23 4.66 0.35 1.71
N SER A 24 5.08 0.94 2.83
CA SER A 24 6.12 0.38 3.70
C SER A 24 5.68 -0.96 4.30
N GLY A 25 4.46 -1.02 4.84
CA GLY A 25 3.89 -2.24 5.41
C GLY A 25 3.68 -3.34 4.37
N MET A 26 3.17 -2.99 3.19
CA MET A 26 3.01 -3.91 2.07
C MET A 26 4.34 -4.51 1.62
N SER A 27 5.38 -3.69 1.51
CA SER A 27 6.72 -4.15 1.10
C SER A 27 7.28 -5.17 2.09
N PHE A 28 7.19 -4.88 3.38
CA PHE A 28 7.67 -5.77 4.43
C PHE A 28 6.90 -7.10 4.47
N THR A 29 5.56 -7.03 4.45
CA THR A 29 4.70 -8.22 4.50
C THR A 29 4.83 -9.09 3.26
N THR A 30 4.97 -8.48 2.09
CA THR A 30 5.21 -9.20 0.83
C THR A 30 6.57 -9.90 0.85
N ALA A 31 7.62 -9.21 1.29
CA ALA A 31 8.95 -9.81 1.43
C ALA A 31 8.95 -11.00 2.41
N ALA A 32 8.28 -10.83 3.56
CA ALA A 32 8.11 -11.90 4.55
C ALA A 32 7.34 -13.10 3.95
N ALA A 33 6.23 -12.85 3.25
CA ALA A 33 5.45 -13.90 2.60
C ALA A 33 6.31 -14.69 1.61
N ILE A 34 7.04 -14.00 0.74
CA ILE A 34 7.96 -14.63 -0.22
C ILE A 34 9.00 -15.49 0.52
N PHE A 35 9.67 -14.93 1.52
CA PHE A 35 10.71 -15.65 2.27
C PHE A 35 10.17 -16.92 2.94
N PHE A 36 9.00 -16.83 3.60
CA PHE A 36 8.40 -17.98 4.27
C PHE A 36 7.84 -19.02 3.29
N PHE A 37 7.29 -18.61 2.15
CA PHE A 37 6.89 -19.56 1.11
C PHE A 37 8.09 -20.28 0.49
N LEU A 38 9.18 -19.57 0.19
CA LEU A 38 10.43 -20.20 -0.28
C LEU A 38 11.01 -21.15 0.77
N GLY A 39 10.94 -20.78 2.05
CA GLY A 39 11.37 -21.61 3.18
C GLY A 39 10.44 -22.77 3.52
N GLY A 40 9.31 -22.94 2.82
CA GLY A 40 8.33 -24.01 3.05
C GLY A 40 7.45 -23.81 4.30
N VAL A 41 7.51 -22.65 4.96
CA VAL A 41 6.75 -22.32 6.17
C VAL A 41 5.42 -21.66 5.80
N TRP A 42 4.52 -22.45 5.21
CA TRP A 42 3.23 -21.97 4.69
C TRP A 42 2.32 -21.36 5.76
N GLN A 43 2.39 -21.86 7.00
CA GLN A 43 1.59 -21.37 8.13
C GLN A 43 1.87 -19.90 8.46
N VAL A 44 3.06 -19.39 8.15
CA VAL A 44 3.45 -17.99 8.36
C VAL A 44 3.34 -17.18 7.06
N GLY A 45 3.66 -17.80 5.92
CA GLY A 45 3.54 -17.16 4.61
C GLY A 45 2.10 -16.76 4.26
N LEU A 46 1.12 -17.61 4.57
CA LEU A 46 -0.31 -17.34 4.30
C LEU A 46 -0.83 -16.10 5.06
N PRO A 47 -0.65 -15.97 6.38
CA PRO A 47 -1.00 -14.74 7.11
C PRO A 47 -0.23 -13.51 6.60
N ALA A 48 1.06 -13.64 6.28
CA ALA A 48 1.85 -12.53 5.75
C ALA A 48 1.33 -12.03 4.40
N LEU A 49 0.94 -12.96 3.51
CA LEU A 49 0.26 -12.66 2.26
C LEU A 49 -1.10 -12.00 2.50
N GLY A 50 -1.87 -12.50 3.47
CA GLY A 50 -3.13 -11.88 3.88
C GLY A 50 -2.95 -10.43 4.35
N LEU A 51 -1.87 -10.15 5.10
CA LEU A 51 -1.53 -8.79 5.52
C LEU A 51 -1.13 -7.90 4.34
N ALA A 52 -0.39 -8.43 3.36
CA ALA A 52 -0.07 -7.70 2.13
C ALA A 52 -1.34 -7.35 1.34
N LEU A 53 -2.29 -8.29 1.23
CA LEU A 53 -3.59 -8.05 0.59
C LEU A 53 -4.42 -7.02 1.37
N LEU A 54 -4.37 -7.03 2.70
CA LEU A 54 -5.02 -6.00 3.52
C LEU A 54 -4.47 -4.61 3.20
N PHE A 55 -3.14 -4.45 3.10
CA PHE A 55 -2.53 -3.19 2.69
C PHE A 55 -2.97 -2.76 1.29
N LEU A 56 -3.19 -3.70 0.37
CA LEU A 56 -3.67 -3.41 -0.98
C LEU A 56 -5.09 -2.86 -0.96
N VAL A 57 -5.98 -3.47 -0.17
CA VAL A 57 -7.35 -2.97 0.02
C VAL A 57 -7.33 -1.60 0.71
N LEU A 58 -6.48 -1.41 1.72
CA LEU A 58 -6.33 -0.11 2.38
C LEU A 58 -5.85 0.98 1.42
N MET A 59 -4.91 0.67 0.53
CA MET A 59 -4.46 1.60 -0.50
C MET A 59 -5.63 2.05 -1.37
N PHE A 60 -6.43 1.09 -1.85
CA PHE A 60 -7.61 1.38 -2.67
C PHE A 60 -8.63 2.26 -1.94
N LEU A 61 -8.87 2.00 -0.65
CA LEU A 61 -9.78 2.80 0.17
C LEU A 61 -9.26 4.23 0.39
N VAL A 62 -7.95 4.40 0.64
CA VAL A 62 -7.32 5.71 0.83
C VAL A 62 -7.37 6.53 -0.46
N GLU A 63 -7.07 5.93 -1.60
CA GLU A 63 -7.18 6.60 -2.90
C GLU A 63 -8.61 7.02 -3.18
N ARG A 64 -9.59 6.12 -2.99
CA ARG A 64 -11.01 6.41 -3.20
C ARG A 64 -11.55 7.49 -2.27
N ALA A 65 -11.03 7.59 -1.05
CA ALA A 65 -11.43 8.62 -0.10
C ALA A 65 -10.75 9.98 -0.37
N ALA A 66 -9.66 9.99 -1.15
CA ALA A 66 -8.91 11.18 -1.50
C ALA A 66 -9.35 11.82 -2.84
N GLU A 67 -10.06 11.06 -3.69
CA GLU A 67 -10.81 11.57 -4.86
C GLU A 67 -12.03 12.42 -4.44
#